data_AF-A0A1R2BC43-F1
#
_entry.id   AF-A0A1R2BC43-F1
#
_cell.length_a   1.000
_cell.length_b   1.000
_cell.length_c   1.000
_cell.angle_alpha   90.00
_cell.angle_beta   90.00
_cell.angle_gamma   90.00
#
_symmetry.space_group_name_H-M   'P 1'
#
loop_
_entity.id
_entity.type
_entity.pdbx_description
1 polymer ?
#
loop_
_entity_poly.entity_id
_entity_poly.type
_entity_poly.pdbx_seq_one_letter_code
_entity_poly.pdbx_strand_id
1 'polypeptide(L)'
;MIEERLAAELQKRALEREREKREVQRIVAESEELRDLKQKLMTAYINKERTAQIQEVQSRREEEVYRDAMIEKNMLKTAENQLKAQAKVEEQKRQDRLKSKEVLQKQMIEREQLRIEANAEYIKEKAQVDALVQRMIEEDEAVYRIQQEKKQKSIQDMEESFRLRHEQKQRELERELKQNEELRKYEEAREKRERELAILRAKREEARNEIFERLQAEEEKRRAEQEYIEKLRTDLYYEEFEYNERVKEKLRKEKEMRVREELMAANEYQKQLKEERKFEEERMERQFKEQMMKKFAEDDRVEQMNAQKRRMKELEHKRQADLLWQQKAELMRIQREREEEAERKIKEDEDRKKEIIERERQRMLQELAPHVADYLPKGTLRTFDEKAYTIRK
;
A
#
# COMPACT_ATOMS: atom_id res chain seq x y z
N MET A 1 151.24 16.31 59.55
CA MET A 1 151.57 15.30 60.59
C MET A 1 150.49 15.05 61.64
N ILE A 2 149.70 16.03 62.11
CA ILE A 2 148.59 15.78 63.07
C ILE A 2 147.33 15.26 62.36
N GLU A 3 147.00 15.80 61.18
CA GLU A 3 145.82 15.40 60.39
C GLU A 3 145.92 13.96 59.84
N GLU A 4 147.10 13.52 59.42
CA GLU A 4 147.33 12.13 58.95
C GLU A 4 147.18 11.11 60.08
N ARG A 5 147.56 11.47 61.32
CA ARG A 5 147.34 10.62 62.51
C ARG A 5 145.87 10.52 62.87
N LEU A 6 145.13 11.63 62.78
CA LEU A 6 143.68 11.65 63.03
C LEU A 6 142.90 10.86 61.98
N ALA A 7 143.27 10.98 60.69
CA ALA A 7 142.69 10.21 59.60
C ALA A 7 142.97 8.70 59.76
N ALA A 8 144.20 8.32 60.15
CA ALA A 8 144.54 6.93 60.44
C ALA A 8 143.80 6.37 61.68
N GLU A 9 143.56 7.18 62.71
CA GLU A 9 142.79 6.78 63.89
C GLU A 9 141.29 6.62 63.57
N LEU A 10 140.71 7.53 62.77
CA LEU A 10 139.34 7.43 62.28
C LEU A 10 139.15 6.21 61.37
N GLN A 11 140.10 5.92 60.50
CA GLN A 11 140.07 4.74 59.63
C GLN A 11 140.19 3.44 60.44
N LYS A 12 141.02 3.42 61.50
CA LYS A 12 141.05 2.31 62.47
C LYS A 12 139.72 2.11 63.17
N ARG A 13 139.10 3.17 63.70
CA ARG A 13 137.77 3.08 64.34
C ARG A 13 136.68 2.65 63.36
N ALA A 14 136.76 3.07 62.10
CA ALA A 14 135.82 2.64 61.06
C ALA A 14 136.00 1.15 60.72
N LEU A 15 137.24 0.67 60.60
CA LEU A 15 137.58 -0.74 60.40
C LEU A 15 137.18 -1.60 61.60
N GLU A 16 137.35 -1.11 62.82
CA GLU A 16 136.88 -1.77 64.05
C GLU A 16 135.36 -1.87 64.07
N ARG A 17 134.62 -0.80 63.76
CA ARG A 17 133.15 -0.84 63.63
C ARG A 17 132.67 -1.81 62.53
N GLU A 18 133.37 -1.89 61.41
CA GLU A 18 133.10 -2.86 60.34
C GLU A 18 133.36 -4.29 60.82
N ARG A 19 134.48 -4.52 61.53
CA ARG A 19 134.79 -5.82 62.14
C ARG A 19 133.76 -6.23 63.18
N GLU A 20 133.40 -5.34 64.09
CA GLU A 20 132.34 -5.54 65.09
C GLU A 20 131.00 -5.84 64.42
N LYS A 21 130.61 -5.10 63.37
CA LYS A 21 129.39 -5.41 62.61
C LYS A 21 129.44 -6.79 61.97
N ARG A 22 130.57 -7.18 61.38
CA ARG A 22 130.74 -8.51 60.77
C ARG A 22 130.76 -9.62 61.81
N GLU A 23 131.35 -9.37 62.97
CA GLU A 23 131.37 -10.27 64.13
C GLU A 23 129.96 -10.44 64.69
N VAL A 24 129.21 -9.35 64.89
CA VAL A 24 127.79 -9.39 65.28
C VAL A 24 126.96 -10.14 64.23
N GLN A 25 127.15 -9.88 62.93
CA GLN A 25 126.44 -10.61 61.87
C GLN A 25 126.75 -12.11 61.88
N ARG A 26 128.02 -12.49 62.15
CA ARG A 26 128.42 -13.90 62.26
C ARG A 26 127.77 -14.56 63.47
N ILE A 27 127.84 -13.92 64.65
CA ILE A 27 127.22 -14.41 65.89
C ILE A 27 125.70 -14.52 65.72
N VAL A 28 125.05 -13.56 65.07
CA VAL A 28 123.60 -13.59 64.79
C VAL A 28 123.22 -14.71 63.80
N ALA A 29 124.08 -15.03 62.84
CA ALA A 29 123.82 -16.11 61.88
C ALA A 29 124.02 -17.51 62.49
N GLU A 30 124.99 -17.65 63.40
CA GLU A 30 125.34 -18.89 64.10
C GLU A 30 124.44 -19.14 65.33
N SER A 31 123.84 -18.10 65.93
CA SER A 31 122.94 -18.21 67.08
C SER A 31 121.59 -18.85 66.71
N GLU A 32 121.33 -20.02 67.29
CA GLU A 32 120.06 -20.74 67.16
C GLU A 32 118.90 -19.99 67.84
N GLU A 33 119.12 -19.40 69.02
CA GLU A 33 118.11 -18.65 69.78
C GLU A 33 117.56 -17.43 69.00
N LEU A 34 118.43 -16.70 68.29
CA LEU A 34 118.01 -15.56 67.47
C LEU A 34 117.26 -16.00 66.21
N ARG A 35 117.58 -17.16 65.66
CA ARG A 35 116.85 -17.77 64.54
C ARG A 35 115.44 -18.17 64.97
N ASP A 36 115.31 -18.81 66.13
CA ASP A 36 114.02 -19.18 66.73
C ASP A 36 113.16 -17.97 67.07
N LEU A 37 113.76 -16.92 67.64
CA LEU A 37 113.07 -15.66 67.92
C LEU A 37 112.56 -15.01 66.63
N LYS A 38 113.40 -14.96 65.58
CA LYS A 38 113.00 -14.43 64.26
C LYS A 38 111.86 -15.25 63.66
N GLN A 39 111.88 -16.58 63.78
CA GLN A 39 110.80 -17.43 63.31
C GLN A 39 109.50 -17.19 64.09
N LYS A 40 109.56 -17.07 65.43
CA LYS A 40 108.41 -16.75 66.28
C LYS A 40 107.83 -15.36 65.99
N LEU A 41 108.68 -14.36 65.73
CA LEU A 41 108.23 -13.02 65.32
C LEU A 41 107.60 -13.03 63.92
N MET A 42 108.16 -13.81 63.00
CA MET A 42 107.59 -13.98 61.66
C MET A 42 106.24 -14.70 61.71
N THR A 43 106.07 -15.74 62.53
CA THR A 43 104.77 -16.39 62.71
C THR A 43 103.76 -15.48 63.39
N ALA A 44 104.17 -14.68 64.39
CA ALA A 44 103.32 -13.66 65.00
C ALA A 44 102.86 -12.60 63.98
N TYR A 45 103.74 -12.16 63.08
CA TYR A 45 103.41 -11.23 62.01
C TYR A 45 102.41 -11.83 61.02
N ILE A 46 102.63 -13.06 60.57
CA ILE A 46 101.68 -13.79 59.70
C ILE A 46 100.33 -13.99 60.40
N ASN A 47 100.34 -14.31 61.70
CA ASN A 47 99.11 -14.47 62.47
C ASN A 47 98.34 -13.14 62.58
N LYS A 48 99.03 -12.01 62.77
CA LYS A 48 98.40 -10.68 62.74
C LYS A 48 97.75 -10.38 61.39
N GLU A 49 98.44 -10.66 60.28
CA GLU A 49 97.86 -10.50 58.94
C GLU A 49 96.66 -11.43 58.72
N ARG A 50 96.77 -12.69 59.16
CA ARG A 50 95.66 -13.66 59.10
C ARG A 50 94.45 -13.21 59.93
N THR A 51 94.67 -12.65 61.12
CA THR A 51 93.57 -12.10 61.94
C THR A 51 92.89 -10.92 61.26
N ALA A 52 93.65 -10.04 60.60
CA ALA A 52 93.10 -8.91 59.85
C ALA A 52 92.29 -9.39 58.64
N GLN A 53 92.77 -10.40 57.91
CA GLN A 53 92.03 -11.01 56.80
C GLN A 53 90.73 -11.68 57.26
N ILE A 54 90.76 -12.41 58.38
CA ILE A 54 89.55 -13.04 58.95
C ILE A 54 88.54 -11.96 59.33
N GLN A 55 88.97 -10.87 59.97
CA GLN A 55 88.11 -9.75 60.32
C GLN A 55 87.50 -9.10 59.07
N GLU A 56 88.29 -8.87 58.01
CA GLU A 56 87.79 -8.31 56.76
C GLU A 56 86.73 -9.22 56.11
N VAL A 57 86.97 -10.54 56.07
CA VAL A 57 86.00 -11.50 55.54
C VAL A 57 84.73 -11.53 56.38
N GLN A 58 84.84 -11.44 57.70
CA GLN A 58 83.68 -11.35 58.60
C GLN A 58 82.88 -10.07 58.34
N SER A 59 83.53 -8.89 58.25
CA SER A 59 82.85 -7.63 57.95
C SER A 59 82.18 -7.64 56.58
N ARG A 60 82.82 -8.19 55.54
CA ARG A 60 82.21 -8.36 54.21
C ARG A 60 80.98 -9.26 54.27
N ARG A 61 81.07 -10.38 55.00
CA ARG A 61 79.93 -11.29 55.19
C ARG A 61 78.78 -10.64 55.93
N GLU A 62 79.06 -9.85 56.97
CA GLU A 62 78.04 -9.08 57.70
C GLU A 62 77.37 -8.04 56.79
N GLU A 63 78.13 -7.34 55.96
CA GLU A 63 77.59 -6.41 54.96
C GLU A 63 76.70 -7.11 53.93
N GLU A 64 77.11 -8.28 53.42
CA GLU A 64 76.31 -9.07 52.48
C GLU A 64 74.98 -9.50 53.11
N VAL A 65 75.02 -10.07 54.32
CA VAL A 65 73.81 -10.46 55.06
C VAL A 65 72.89 -9.26 55.30
N TYR A 66 73.45 -8.10 55.64
CA TYR A 66 72.66 -6.87 55.82
C TYR A 66 72.02 -6.40 54.51
N ARG A 67 72.76 -6.43 53.39
CA ARG A 67 72.24 -6.08 52.06
C ARG A 67 71.12 -7.04 51.65
N ASP A 68 71.31 -8.33 51.83
CA ASP A 68 70.32 -9.35 51.51
C ASP A 68 69.04 -9.18 52.34
N ALA A 69 69.16 -8.94 53.64
CA ALA A 69 68.01 -8.65 54.51
C ALA A 69 67.26 -7.38 54.09
N MET A 70 67.98 -6.35 53.62
CA MET A 70 67.35 -5.12 53.12
C MET A 70 66.62 -5.35 51.79
N ILE A 71 67.19 -6.16 50.89
CA ILE A 71 66.54 -6.56 49.64
C ILE A 71 65.27 -7.35 49.95
N GLU A 72 65.35 -8.35 50.83
CA GLU A 72 64.19 -9.16 51.23
C GLU A 72 63.07 -8.31 51.82
N LYS A 73 63.41 -7.37 52.73
CA LYS A 73 62.44 -6.43 53.29
C LYS A 73 61.76 -5.57 52.23
N ASN A 74 62.52 -5.06 51.26
CA ASN A 74 61.96 -4.27 50.16
C ASN A 74 61.06 -5.13 49.26
N MET A 75 61.49 -6.36 48.94
CA MET A 75 60.71 -7.31 48.15
C MET A 75 59.38 -7.63 48.83
N LEU A 76 59.38 -7.94 50.14
CA LEU A 76 58.17 -8.17 50.92
C LEU A 76 57.22 -6.96 50.89
N LYS A 77 57.76 -5.75 51.05
CA LYS A 77 56.95 -4.52 50.98
C LYS A 77 56.33 -4.32 49.59
N THR A 78 57.08 -4.61 48.53
CA THR A 78 56.54 -4.52 47.15
C THR A 78 55.46 -5.56 46.90
N ALA A 79 55.65 -6.80 47.35
CA ALA A 79 54.67 -7.86 47.23
C ALA A 79 53.38 -7.53 48.00
N GLU A 80 53.50 -7.01 49.23
CA GLU A 80 52.35 -6.57 50.02
C GLU A 80 51.56 -5.44 49.33
N ASN A 81 52.27 -4.46 48.75
CA ASN A 81 51.65 -3.37 48.00
C ASN A 81 50.95 -3.88 46.74
N GLN A 82 51.55 -4.84 46.02
CA GLN A 82 50.94 -5.48 44.85
C GLN A 82 49.67 -6.24 45.22
N LEU A 83 49.69 -7.02 46.31
CA LEU A 83 48.50 -7.73 46.81
C LEU A 83 47.38 -6.75 47.20
N LYS A 84 47.71 -5.67 47.89
CA LYS A 84 46.74 -4.60 48.23
C LYS A 84 46.16 -3.95 46.97
N ALA A 85 46.98 -3.70 45.95
CA ALA A 85 46.53 -3.14 44.68
C ALA A 85 45.60 -4.11 43.93
N GLN A 86 45.94 -5.39 43.87
CA GLN A 86 45.11 -6.44 43.27
C GLN A 86 43.76 -6.55 43.99
N ALA A 87 43.76 -6.59 45.32
CA ALA A 87 42.53 -6.64 46.12
C ALA A 87 41.61 -5.43 45.85
N LYS A 88 42.17 -4.22 45.69
CA LYS A 88 41.40 -3.03 45.32
C LYS A 88 40.78 -3.14 43.93
N VAL A 89 41.52 -3.64 42.95
CA VAL A 89 41.02 -3.85 41.58
C VAL A 89 39.92 -4.91 41.57
N GLU A 90 40.07 -6.00 42.32
CA GLU A 90 39.02 -7.01 42.44
C GLU A 90 37.75 -6.47 43.11
N GLU A 91 37.89 -5.65 44.16
CA GLU A 91 36.74 -5.01 44.80
C GLU A 91 36.03 -4.04 43.86
N GLN A 92 36.77 -3.23 43.09
CA GLN A 92 36.19 -2.37 42.06
C GLN A 92 35.42 -3.19 41.01
N LYS A 93 36.04 -4.26 40.48
CA LYS A 93 35.36 -5.18 39.55
C LYS A 93 34.11 -5.80 40.17
N ARG A 94 34.11 -6.10 41.47
CA ARG A 94 32.93 -6.62 42.19
C ARG A 94 31.83 -5.56 42.25
N GLN A 95 32.16 -4.32 42.59
CA GLN A 95 31.21 -3.21 42.60
C GLN A 95 30.63 -2.93 41.22
N ASP A 96 31.45 -2.96 40.17
CA ASP A 96 30.99 -2.74 38.80
C ASP A 96 30.08 -3.87 38.31
N ARG A 97 30.35 -5.13 38.71
CA ARG A 97 29.43 -6.26 38.46
C ARG A 97 28.09 -6.07 39.17
N LEU A 98 28.09 -5.57 40.41
CA LEU A 98 26.86 -5.29 41.15
C LEU A 98 26.04 -4.18 40.49
N LYS A 99 26.67 -3.05 40.14
CA LYS A 99 26.01 -1.95 39.42
C LYS A 99 25.46 -2.42 38.07
N SER A 100 26.24 -3.21 37.33
CA SER A 100 25.79 -3.78 36.06
C SER A 100 24.57 -4.69 36.26
N LYS A 101 24.57 -5.52 37.31
CA LYS A 101 23.41 -6.36 37.67
C LYS A 101 22.18 -5.51 38.01
N GLU A 102 22.33 -4.44 38.78
CA GLU A 102 21.23 -3.52 39.11
C GLU A 102 20.64 -2.87 37.86
N VAL A 103 21.48 -2.42 36.92
CA VAL A 103 21.03 -1.85 35.64
C VAL A 103 20.26 -2.88 34.83
N LEU A 104 20.77 -4.11 34.72
CA LEU A 104 20.07 -5.20 34.01
C LEU A 104 18.73 -5.53 34.68
N GLN A 105 18.66 -5.53 36.01
CA GLN A 105 17.40 -5.74 36.73
C GLN A 105 16.39 -4.62 36.46
N LYS A 106 16.81 -3.36 36.45
CA LYS A 106 15.94 -2.23 36.09
C LYS A 106 15.41 -2.37 34.66
N GLN A 107 16.28 -2.70 33.70
CA GLN A 107 15.88 -2.93 32.30
C GLN A 107 14.86 -4.07 32.16
N MET A 108 14.99 -5.15 32.94
CA MET A 108 14.00 -6.23 32.96
C MET A 108 12.65 -5.75 33.50
N ILE A 109 12.65 -4.95 34.56
CA ILE A 109 11.41 -4.40 35.15
C ILE A 109 10.74 -3.44 34.16
N GLU A 110 11.49 -2.52 33.55
CA GLU A 110 10.98 -1.59 32.55
C GLU A 110 10.39 -2.33 31.35
N ARG A 111 11.08 -3.37 30.85
CA ARG A 111 10.57 -4.21 29.76
C ARG A 111 9.28 -4.94 30.14
N GLU A 112 9.17 -5.42 31.38
CA GLU A 112 7.97 -6.06 31.88
C GLU A 112 6.80 -5.07 32.03
N GLN A 113 7.07 -3.84 32.49
CA GLN A 113 6.08 -2.77 32.55
C GLN A 113 5.55 -2.41 31.17
N LEU A 114 6.43 -2.23 30.19
CA LEU A 114 6.03 -1.99 28.79
C LEU A 114 5.18 -3.13 28.23
N ARG A 115 5.49 -4.39 28.60
CA ARG A 115 4.66 -5.54 28.21
C ARG A 115 3.26 -5.47 28.82
N ILE A 116 3.15 -5.10 30.09
CA ILE A 116 1.87 -4.94 30.79
C ILE A 116 1.06 -3.81 30.17
N GLU A 117 1.68 -2.66 29.91
CA GLU A 117 1.05 -1.51 29.25
C GLU A 117 0.54 -1.85 27.85
N ALA A 118 1.38 -2.47 27.03
CA ALA A 118 0.98 -2.92 25.69
C ALA A 118 -0.17 -3.93 25.73
N ASN A 119 -0.19 -4.84 26.70
CA ASN A 119 -1.31 -5.78 26.87
C ASN A 119 -2.58 -5.05 27.32
N ALA A 120 -2.48 -4.05 28.20
CA ALA A 120 -3.61 -3.24 28.60
C ALA A 120 -4.19 -2.43 27.43
N GLU A 121 -3.34 -1.87 26.56
CA GLU A 121 -3.75 -1.21 25.32
C GLU A 121 -4.43 -2.20 24.36
N TYR A 122 -3.85 -3.38 24.16
CA TYR A 122 -4.45 -4.43 23.35
C TYR A 122 -5.85 -4.83 23.85
N ILE A 123 -6.04 -4.99 25.16
CA ILE A 123 -7.36 -5.30 25.74
C ILE A 123 -8.36 -4.17 25.47
N LYS A 124 -7.93 -2.91 25.57
CA LYS A 124 -8.78 -1.75 25.26
C LYS A 124 -9.17 -1.73 23.79
N GLU A 125 -8.21 -1.90 22.88
CA GLU A 125 -8.44 -1.93 21.43
C GLU A 125 -9.37 -3.09 21.06
N LYS A 126 -9.11 -4.29 21.60
CA LYS A 126 -9.98 -5.45 21.42
C LYS A 126 -11.42 -5.15 21.86
N ALA A 127 -11.60 -4.55 23.05
CA ALA A 127 -12.94 -4.19 23.54
C ALA A 127 -13.62 -3.16 22.63
N GLN A 128 -12.88 -2.21 22.04
CA GLN A 128 -13.42 -1.25 21.07
C GLN A 128 -13.83 -1.93 19.76
N VAL A 129 -13.01 -2.85 19.25
CA VAL A 129 -13.33 -3.64 18.05
C VAL A 129 -14.54 -4.53 18.29
N ASP A 130 -14.57 -5.25 19.42
CA ASP A 130 -15.71 -6.10 19.80
C ASP A 130 -17.01 -5.27 19.91
N ALA A 131 -16.95 -4.06 20.48
CA ALA A 131 -18.09 -3.15 20.52
C ALA A 131 -18.53 -2.65 19.14
N LEU A 132 -17.59 -2.40 18.21
CA LEU A 132 -17.92 -2.01 16.84
C LEU A 132 -18.56 -3.17 16.07
N VAL A 133 -18.04 -4.38 16.21
CA VAL A 133 -18.63 -5.60 15.62
C VAL A 133 -20.04 -5.81 16.16
N GLN A 134 -20.24 -5.67 17.47
CA GLN A 134 -21.57 -5.80 18.07
C GLN A 134 -22.55 -4.76 17.52
N ARG A 135 -22.13 -3.50 17.35
CA ARG A 135 -22.96 -2.47 16.70
C ARG A 135 -23.29 -2.81 15.25
N MET A 136 -22.33 -3.33 14.48
CA MET A 136 -22.59 -3.76 13.10
C MET A 136 -23.63 -4.89 13.06
N ILE A 137 -23.54 -5.86 13.96
CA ILE A 137 -24.52 -6.95 14.06
C ILE A 137 -25.91 -6.37 14.41
N GLU A 138 -25.99 -5.46 15.38
CA GLU A 138 -27.25 -4.81 15.77
C GLU A 138 -27.87 -3.99 14.63
N GLU A 139 -27.05 -3.25 13.88
CA GLU A 139 -27.46 -2.50 12.68
C GLU A 139 -27.96 -3.44 11.58
N ASP A 140 -27.23 -4.53 11.29
CA ASP A 140 -27.63 -5.54 10.30
C ASP A 140 -28.94 -6.23 10.71
N GLU A 141 -29.11 -6.59 11.98
CA GLU A 141 -30.36 -7.14 12.52
C GLU A 141 -31.52 -6.15 12.43
N ALA A 142 -31.28 -4.86 12.68
CA ALA A 142 -32.29 -3.82 12.54
C ALA A 142 -32.72 -3.65 11.07
N VAL A 143 -31.76 -3.63 10.14
CA VAL A 143 -32.04 -3.60 8.69
C VAL A 143 -32.83 -4.83 8.27
N TYR A 144 -32.44 -6.02 8.75
CA TYR A 144 -33.16 -7.26 8.48
C TYR A 144 -34.60 -7.22 9.00
N ARG A 145 -34.82 -6.73 10.23
CA ARG A 145 -36.17 -6.52 10.80
C ARG A 145 -37.02 -5.58 9.93
N ILE A 146 -36.48 -4.44 9.54
CA ILE A 146 -37.18 -3.48 8.67
C ILE A 146 -37.53 -4.11 7.31
N GLN A 147 -36.63 -4.90 6.73
CA GLN A 147 -36.92 -5.61 5.47
C GLN A 147 -38.03 -6.65 5.65
N GLN A 148 -38.02 -7.40 6.75
CA GLN A 148 -39.09 -8.36 7.06
C GLN A 148 -40.43 -7.67 7.27
N GLU A 149 -40.48 -6.57 8.01
CA GLU A 149 -41.70 -5.77 8.19
C GLU A 149 -42.22 -5.22 6.85
N LYS A 150 -41.35 -4.71 5.98
CA LYS A 150 -41.74 -4.24 4.63
C LYS A 150 -42.30 -5.37 3.77
N LYS A 151 -41.69 -6.56 3.82
CA LYS A 151 -42.21 -7.75 3.13
C LYS A 151 -43.58 -8.14 3.66
N GLN A 152 -43.77 -8.19 4.99
CA GLN A 152 -45.05 -8.50 5.61
C GLN A 152 -46.13 -7.48 5.23
N LYS A 153 -45.83 -6.18 5.31
CA LYS A 153 -46.75 -5.11 4.88
C LYS A 153 -47.11 -5.24 3.40
N SER A 154 -46.11 -5.48 2.53
CA SER A 154 -46.38 -5.69 1.10
C SER A 154 -47.26 -6.90 0.82
N ILE A 155 -47.14 -7.98 1.61
CA ILE A 155 -48.00 -9.16 1.49
C ILE A 155 -49.42 -8.80 1.95
N GLN A 156 -49.56 -8.11 3.09
CA GLN A 156 -50.86 -7.65 3.60
C GLN A 156 -51.56 -6.72 2.60
N ASP A 157 -50.86 -5.72 2.06
CA ASP A 157 -51.38 -4.80 1.05
C ASP A 157 -51.82 -5.55 -0.22
N MET A 158 -51.08 -6.59 -0.62
CA MET A 158 -51.43 -7.44 -1.75
C MET A 158 -52.70 -8.25 -1.46
N GLU A 159 -52.80 -8.89 -0.30
CA GLU A 159 -53.97 -9.65 0.14
C GLU A 159 -55.22 -8.78 0.22
N GLU A 160 -55.12 -7.58 0.79
CA GLU A 160 -56.20 -6.60 0.84
C GLU A 160 -56.61 -6.16 -0.56
N SER A 161 -55.65 -5.87 -1.44
CA SER A 161 -55.92 -5.53 -2.84
C SER A 161 -56.64 -6.66 -3.58
N PHE A 162 -56.25 -7.93 -3.36
CA PHE A 162 -56.94 -9.08 -3.93
C PHE A 162 -58.36 -9.23 -3.37
N ARG A 163 -58.54 -9.06 -2.06
CA ARG A 163 -59.86 -9.11 -1.42
C ARG A 163 -60.79 -8.02 -1.97
N LEU A 164 -60.31 -6.78 -2.06
CA LEU A 164 -61.07 -5.65 -2.61
C LEU A 164 -61.44 -5.87 -4.08
N ARG A 165 -60.50 -6.33 -4.92
CA ARG A 165 -60.78 -6.68 -6.33
C ARG A 165 -61.81 -7.80 -6.44
N HIS A 166 -61.72 -8.82 -5.60
CA HIS A 166 -62.68 -9.91 -5.58
C HIS A 166 -64.08 -9.42 -5.17
N GLU A 167 -64.18 -8.56 -4.15
CA GLU A 167 -65.44 -7.96 -3.72
C GLU A 167 -66.04 -7.05 -4.80
N GLN A 168 -65.22 -6.23 -5.45
CA GLN A 168 -65.64 -5.41 -6.59
C GLN A 168 -66.19 -6.25 -7.74
N LYS A 169 -65.48 -7.32 -8.11
CA LYS A 169 -65.93 -8.26 -9.16
C LYS A 169 -67.26 -8.93 -8.79
N GLN A 170 -67.46 -9.30 -7.52
CA GLN A 170 -68.73 -9.86 -7.06
C GLN A 170 -69.86 -8.82 -7.13
N ARG A 171 -69.62 -7.58 -6.71
CA ARG A 171 -70.60 -6.49 -6.84
C ARG A 171 -70.93 -6.15 -8.29
N GLU A 172 -69.95 -6.21 -9.19
CA GLU A 172 -70.15 -6.03 -10.63
C GLU A 172 -70.99 -7.16 -11.21
N LEU A 173 -70.66 -8.42 -10.89
CA LEU A 173 -71.44 -9.58 -11.30
C LEU A 173 -72.90 -9.50 -10.80
N GLU A 174 -73.13 -9.11 -9.55
CA GLU A 174 -74.48 -8.91 -9.02
C GLU A 174 -75.25 -7.80 -9.77
N ARG A 175 -74.56 -6.72 -10.17
CA ARG A 175 -75.17 -5.66 -10.99
C ARG A 175 -75.50 -6.15 -12.39
N GLU A 176 -74.59 -6.88 -13.02
CA GLU A 176 -74.82 -7.50 -14.35
C GLU A 176 -75.97 -8.49 -14.31
N LEU A 177 -76.06 -9.34 -13.28
CA LEU A 177 -77.17 -10.28 -13.11
C LEU A 177 -78.51 -9.54 -12.97
N LYS A 178 -78.58 -8.47 -12.16
CA LYS A 178 -79.79 -7.65 -12.03
C LYS A 178 -80.18 -6.98 -13.35
N GLN A 179 -79.21 -6.42 -14.07
CA GLN A 179 -79.44 -5.79 -15.38
C GLN A 179 -79.90 -6.83 -16.42
N ASN A 180 -79.31 -8.01 -16.43
CA ASN A 180 -79.71 -9.10 -17.33
C ASN A 180 -81.12 -9.63 -17.00
N GLU A 181 -81.49 -9.71 -15.71
CA GLU A 181 -82.86 -10.05 -15.32
C GLU A 181 -83.88 -8.99 -15.75
N GLU A 182 -83.54 -7.70 -15.62
CA GLU A 182 -84.37 -6.59 -16.09
C GLU A 182 -84.51 -6.60 -17.62
N LEU A 183 -83.42 -6.84 -18.34
CA LEU A 183 -83.41 -7.00 -19.79
C LEU A 183 -84.29 -8.17 -20.23
N ARG A 184 -84.17 -9.32 -19.56
CA ARG A 184 -84.99 -10.50 -19.85
C ARG A 184 -86.48 -10.21 -19.66
N LYS A 185 -86.86 -9.52 -18.57
CA LYS A 185 -88.25 -9.10 -18.34
C LYS A 185 -88.74 -8.11 -19.41
N TYR A 186 -87.87 -7.22 -19.87
CA TYR A 186 -88.18 -6.27 -20.95
C TYR A 186 -88.38 -6.98 -22.30
N GLU A 187 -87.51 -7.94 -22.63
CA GLU A 187 -87.63 -8.79 -23.82
C GLU A 187 -88.91 -9.62 -23.80
N GLU A 188 -89.22 -10.30 -22.69
CA GLU A 188 -90.47 -11.05 -22.50
C GLU A 188 -91.72 -10.15 -22.68
N ALA A 189 -91.67 -8.90 -22.19
CA ALA A 189 -92.75 -7.93 -22.37
C ALA A 189 -92.85 -7.35 -23.79
N ARG A 190 -91.72 -7.25 -24.50
CA ARG A 190 -91.69 -6.85 -25.92
C ARG A 190 -92.28 -7.95 -26.80
N GLU A 191 -91.85 -9.20 -26.60
CA GLU A 191 -92.38 -10.35 -27.34
C GLU A 191 -93.89 -10.53 -27.15
N LYS A 192 -94.40 -10.35 -25.92
CA LYS A 192 -95.86 -10.41 -25.67
C LYS A 192 -96.63 -9.35 -26.47
N ARG A 193 -96.15 -8.11 -26.49
CA ARG A 193 -96.76 -7.02 -27.29
C ARG A 193 -96.68 -7.29 -28.79
N GLU A 194 -95.57 -7.85 -29.27
CA GLU A 194 -95.42 -8.20 -30.68
C GLU A 194 -96.36 -9.35 -31.08
N ARG A 195 -96.51 -10.37 -30.24
CA ARG A 195 -97.48 -11.47 -30.44
C ARG A 195 -98.92 -10.96 -30.47
N GLU A 196 -99.29 -10.05 -29.57
CA GLU A 196 -100.63 -9.42 -29.56
C GLU A 196 -100.89 -8.60 -30.84
N LEU A 197 -99.91 -7.82 -31.29
CA LEU A 197 -100.00 -7.06 -32.55
C LEU A 197 -100.06 -7.96 -33.78
N ALA A 198 -99.32 -9.08 -33.79
CA ALA A 198 -99.35 -10.07 -34.86
C ALA A 198 -100.73 -10.72 -34.98
N ILE A 199 -101.35 -11.10 -33.85
CA ILE A 199 -102.71 -11.65 -33.80
C ILE A 199 -103.73 -10.63 -34.34
N LEU A 200 -103.58 -9.34 -33.98
CA LEU A 200 -104.47 -8.28 -34.46
C LEU A 200 -104.31 -8.03 -35.97
N ARG A 201 -103.08 -8.11 -36.50
CA ARG A 201 -102.79 -7.99 -37.94
C ARG A 201 -103.38 -9.16 -38.73
N ALA A 202 -103.21 -10.39 -38.24
CA ALA A 202 -103.78 -11.59 -38.89
C ALA A 202 -105.31 -11.49 -39.02
N LYS A 203 -106.01 -11.09 -37.96
CA LYS A 203 -107.48 -10.87 -38.00
C LYS A 203 -107.90 -9.78 -38.98
N ARG A 204 -107.07 -8.74 -39.16
CA ARG A 204 -107.32 -7.67 -40.15
C ARG A 204 -107.11 -8.15 -41.58
N GLU A 205 -106.13 -9.01 -41.82
CA GLU A 205 -105.88 -9.60 -43.14
C GLU A 205 -106.96 -10.60 -43.53
N GLU A 206 -107.44 -11.43 -42.60
CA GLU A 206 -108.59 -12.33 -42.83
C GLU A 206 -109.84 -11.55 -43.26
N ALA A 207 -110.19 -10.46 -42.56
CA ALA A 207 -111.32 -9.60 -42.93
C ALA A 207 -111.13 -8.89 -44.28
N ARG A 208 -109.88 -8.59 -44.66
CA ARG A 208 -109.55 -7.99 -45.96
C ARG A 208 -109.67 -9.01 -47.10
N ASN A 209 -109.30 -10.26 -46.84
CA ASN A 209 -109.39 -11.36 -47.81
C ASN A 209 -110.85 -11.72 -48.13
N GLU A 210 -111.75 -11.73 -47.14
CA GLU A 210 -113.19 -11.96 -47.38
C GLU A 210 -113.83 -10.88 -48.27
N ILE A 211 -113.39 -9.62 -48.13
CA ILE A 211 -113.86 -8.52 -48.99
C ILE A 211 -113.30 -8.67 -50.41
N PHE A 212 -112.05 -9.12 -50.53
CA PHE A 212 -111.38 -9.33 -51.81
C PHE A 212 -112.03 -10.45 -52.63
N GLU A 213 -112.39 -11.58 -52.00
CA GLU A 213 -113.09 -12.69 -52.67
C GLU A 213 -114.47 -12.28 -53.20
N ARG A 214 -115.22 -11.44 -52.47
CA ARG A 214 -116.52 -10.91 -52.94
C ARG A 214 -116.36 -9.98 -54.15
N LEU A 215 -115.31 -9.17 -54.16
CA LEU A 215 -115.01 -8.26 -55.28
C LEU A 215 -114.58 -9.03 -56.54
N GLN A 216 -113.86 -10.13 -56.36
CA GLN A 216 -113.34 -10.96 -57.45
C GLN A 216 -114.48 -11.69 -58.20
N ALA A 217 -115.49 -12.16 -57.48
CA ALA A 217 -116.70 -12.76 -58.07
C ALA A 217 -117.59 -11.76 -58.84
N GLU A 218 -117.51 -10.48 -58.49
CA GLU A 218 -118.27 -9.40 -59.15
C GLU A 218 -117.58 -8.94 -60.44
N GLU A 219 -116.25 -8.92 -60.47
CA GLU A 219 -115.44 -8.64 -61.68
C GLU A 219 -115.56 -9.74 -62.75
N GLU A 220 -115.61 -11.02 -62.38
CA GLU A 220 -115.76 -12.12 -63.36
C GLU A 220 -117.07 -12.06 -64.15
N LYS A 221 -118.16 -11.61 -63.51
CA LYS A 221 -119.46 -11.39 -64.19
C LYS A 221 -119.40 -10.21 -65.16
N ARG A 222 -118.64 -9.18 -64.81
CA ARG A 222 -118.47 -7.96 -65.61
C ARG A 222 -117.56 -8.20 -66.84
N ARG A 223 -116.59 -9.11 -66.72
CA ARG A 223 -115.70 -9.52 -67.83
C ARG A 223 -116.40 -10.34 -68.90
N ALA A 224 -117.33 -11.22 -68.53
CA ALA A 224 -118.11 -12.01 -69.49
C ALA A 224 -118.99 -11.13 -70.41
N GLU A 225 -119.47 -9.98 -69.94
CA GLU A 225 -120.24 -9.02 -70.74
C GLU A 225 -119.35 -8.17 -71.66
N GLN A 226 -118.08 -7.96 -71.29
CA GLN A 226 -117.10 -7.21 -72.08
C GLN A 226 -116.52 -8.04 -73.25
N GLU A 227 -116.34 -9.35 -73.08
CA GLU A 227 -115.82 -10.25 -74.12
C GLU A 227 -116.77 -10.39 -75.35
N TYR A 228 -118.06 -10.12 -75.20
CA TYR A 228 -119.02 -10.08 -76.32
C TYR A 228 -118.89 -8.80 -77.17
N ILE A 229 -118.50 -7.68 -76.55
CA ILE A 229 -118.31 -6.38 -77.21
C ILE A 229 -116.90 -6.28 -77.81
N GLU A 230 -115.90 -6.94 -77.23
CA GLU A 230 -114.52 -6.93 -77.76
C GLU A 230 -114.32 -7.78 -79.02
N LYS A 231 -115.11 -8.83 -79.27
CA LYS A 231 -115.05 -9.61 -80.53
C LYS A 231 -115.48 -8.83 -81.78
N LEU A 232 -116.24 -7.75 -81.63
CA LEU A 232 -116.62 -6.85 -82.74
C LEU A 232 -115.62 -5.70 -82.94
N ARG A 233 -114.71 -5.50 -81.97
CA ARG A 233 -113.68 -4.45 -81.95
C ARG A 233 -112.30 -4.96 -82.38
N THR A 234 -112.08 -6.27 -82.34
CA THR A 234 -110.81 -6.92 -82.70
C THR A 234 -110.53 -6.96 -84.20
N ASP A 235 -111.55 -6.86 -85.05
CA ASP A 235 -111.39 -6.83 -86.52
C ASP A 235 -110.94 -5.44 -87.06
N LEU A 236 -111.02 -4.38 -86.25
CA LEU A 236 -110.63 -3.01 -86.61
C LEU A 236 -109.36 -2.50 -85.88
N TYR A 237 -108.84 -3.28 -84.92
CA TYR A 237 -107.66 -2.90 -84.12
C TYR A 237 -106.34 -3.50 -84.65
N TYR A 238 -106.42 -4.43 -85.62
CA TYR A 238 -105.25 -5.07 -86.24
C TYR A 238 -104.48 -4.17 -87.23
N GLU A 239 -105.01 -2.98 -87.59
CA GLU A 239 -104.33 -2.00 -88.46
C GLU A 239 -103.64 -0.83 -87.72
N GLU A 240 -103.93 -0.60 -86.44
CA GLU A 240 -103.37 0.57 -85.70
C GLU A 240 -102.36 0.22 -84.60
N PHE A 241 -102.12 -1.06 -84.31
CA PHE A 241 -101.27 -1.48 -83.18
C PHE A 241 -99.76 -1.55 -83.50
N GLU A 242 -99.34 -1.57 -84.78
CA GLU A 242 -97.91 -1.68 -85.13
C GLU A 242 -97.11 -0.36 -85.02
N TYR A 243 -97.76 0.79 -84.80
CA TYR A 243 -97.06 2.09 -84.75
C TYR A 243 -96.60 2.52 -83.34
N ASN A 244 -97.27 2.06 -82.27
CA ASN A 244 -97.10 2.66 -80.93
C ASN A 244 -96.17 1.90 -79.95
N GLU A 245 -95.58 0.77 -80.35
CA GLU A 245 -94.62 0.03 -79.51
C GLU A 245 -93.16 0.53 -79.62
N ARG A 246 -92.85 1.54 -80.44
CA ARG A 246 -91.45 2.06 -80.57
C ARG A 246 -91.09 3.21 -79.64
N VAL A 247 -92.02 3.75 -78.84
CA VAL A 247 -91.74 4.96 -78.03
C VAL A 247 -91.46 4.64 -76.55
N LYS A 248 -91.88 3.48 -76.03
CA LYS A 248 -91.72 3.12 -74.61
C LYS A 248 -90.32 2.65 -74.19
N GLU A 249 -89.37 2.59 -75.11
CA GLU A 249 -87.98 2.23 -74.79
C GLU A 249 -87.20 3.40 -74.14
N LYS A 250 -87.68 4.65 -74.24
CA LYS A 250 -86.93 5.84 -73.78
C LYS A 250 -87.01 6.14 -72.28
N LEU A 251 -87.92 5.55 -71.52
CA LEU A 251 -88.12 5.86 -70.08
C LEU A 251 -87.28 5.00 -69.12
N ARG A 252 -86.53 4.00 -69.61
CA ARG A 252 -85.59 3.22 -68.77
C ARG A 252 -84.35 4.01 -68.33
N LYS A 253 -84.02 5.12 -69.00
CA LYS A 253 -82.77 5.88 -68.76
C LYS A 253 -82.82 6.89 -67.62
N GLU A 254 -83.98 7.17 -67.02
CA GLU A 254 -84.07 8.15 -65.91
C GLU A 254 -83.75 7.57 -64.53
N LYS A 255 -83.84 6.25 -64.32
CA LYS A 255 -83.62 5.63 -63.01
C LYS A 255 -82.15 5.30 -62.68
N GLU A 256 -81.25 5.38 -63.66
CA GLU A 256 -79.82 5.08 -63.46
C GLU A 256 -79.03 6.24 -62.83
N MET A 257 -79.54 7.49 -62.90
CA MET A 257 -78.81 8.67 -62.42
C MET A 257 -78.95 8.92 -60.91
N ARG A 258 -80.04 8.49 -60.26
CA ARG A 258 -80.23 8.73 -58.80
C ARG A 258 -79.37 7.82 -57.90
N VAL A 259 -79.05 6.61 -58.35
CA VAL A 259 -78.25 5.64 -57.57
C VAL A 259 -76.75 5.99 -57.59
N ARG A 260 -76.31 6.81 -58.55
CA ARG A 260 -74.91 7.20 -58.72
C ARG A 260 -74.47 8.31 -57.76
N GLU A 261 -75.41 9.13 -57.26
CA GLU A 261 -75.11 10.25 -56.36
C GLU A 261 -75.01 9.83 -54.88
N GLU A 262 -75.82 8.86 -54.43
CA GLU A 262 -75.75 8.35 -53.04
C GLU A 262 -74.46 7.56 -52.74
N LEU A 263 -73.88 6.92 -53.77
CA LEU A 263 -72.63 6.14 -53.63
C LEU A 263 -71.37 7.00 -53.58
N MET A 264 -71.43 8.26 -54.04
CA MET A 264 -70.31 9.21 -53.99
C MET A 264 -70.23 9.96 -52.65
N ALA A 265 -71.38 10.31 -52.04
CA ALA A 265 -71.40 10.99 -50.74
C ALA A 265 -70.91 10.12 -49.56
N ALA A 266 -71.17 8.81 -49.58
CA ALA A 266 -70.69 7.88 -48.56
C ALA A 266 -69.17 7.62 -48.62
N ASN A 267 -68.57 7.77 -49.82
CA ASN A 267 -67.13 7.57 -50.03
C ASN A 267 -66.31 8.79 -49.54
N GLU A 268 -66.83 10.00 -49.71
CA GLU A 268 -66.18 11.23 -49.24
C GLU A 268 -66.16 11.35 -47.71
N TYR A 269 -67.23 10.94 -47.02
CA TYR A 269 -67.28 10.96 -45.55
C TYR A 269 -66.30 9.95 -44.91
N GLN A 270 -66.09 8.79 -45.55
CA GLN A 270 -65.11 7.78 -45.10
C GLN A 270 -63.65 8.22 -45.35
N LYS A 271 -63.42 9.07 -46.36
CA LYS A 271 -62.11 9.61 -46.71
C LYS A 271 -61.66 10.73 -45.75
N GLN A 272 -62.58 11.62 -45.36
CA GLN A 272 -62.32 12.70 -44.39
C GLN A 272 -61.98 12.15 -42.99
N LEU A 273 -62.69 11.12 -42.52
CA LEU A 273 -62.40 10.47 -41.23
C LEU A 273 -61.04 9.74 -41.21
N LYS A 274 -60.56 9.30 -42.37
CA LYS A 274 -59.25 8.65 -42.55
C LYS A 274 -58.10 9.65 -42.61
N GLU A 275 -58.35 10.87 -43.09
CA GLU A 275 -57.38 11.96 -43.12
C GLU A 275 -57.21 12.62 -41.74
N GLU A 276 -58.27 12.79 -40.95
CA GLU A 276 -58.17 13.32 -39.57
C GLU A 276 -57.38 12.38 -38.63
N ARG A 277 -57.61 11.07 -38.68
CA ARG A 277 -56.82 10.08 -37.90
C ARG A 277 -55.35 10.09 -38.28
N LYS A 278 -55.04 10.28 -39.57
CA LYS A 278 -53.66 10.35 -40.06
C LYS A 278 -52.97 11.63 -39.60
N PHE A 279 -53.70 12.74 -39.51
CA PHE A 279 -53.19 14.02 -39.03
C PHE A 279 -52.93 14.02 -37.51
N GLU A 280 -53.77 13.34 -36.71
CA GLU A 280 -53.53 13.13 -35.29
C GLU A 280 -52.36 12.17 -35.03
N GLU A 281 -52.24 11.07 -35.78
CA GLU A 281 -51.10 10.16 -35.72
C GLU A 281 -49.79 10.86 -36.09
N GLU A 282 -49.75 11.65 -37.17
CA GLU A 282 -48.55 12.42 -37.56
C GLU A 282 -48.17 13.49 -36.53
N ARG A 283 -49.14 14.08 -35.82
CA ARG A 283 -48.88 15.07 -34.76
C ARG A 283 -48.33 14.40 -33.50
N MET A 284 -48.87 13.25 -33.11
CA MET A 284 -48.35 12.43 -32.01
C MET A 284 -46.97 11.87 -32.34
N GLU A 285 -46.73 11.45 -33.58
CA GLU A 285 -45.43 10.96 -34.06
C GLU A 285 -44.38 12.09 -34.10
N ARG A 286 -44.76 13.32 -34.49
CA ARG A 286 -43.88 14.50 -34.40
C ARG A 286 -43.54 14.85 -32.96
N GLN A 287 -44.52 14.88 -32.05
CA GLN A 287 -44.28 15.15 -30.63
C GLN A 287 -43.41 14.07 -29.99
N PHE A 288 -43.60 12.80 -30.37
CA PHE A 288 -42.76 11.69 -29.94
C PHE A 288 -41.32 11.78 -30.48
N LYS A 289 -41.15 12.08 -31.78
CA LYS A 289 -39.84 12.33 -32.39
C LYS A 289 -39.11 13.52 -31.77
N GLU A 290 -39.83 14.60 -31.45
CA GLU A 290 -39.26 15.79 -30.84
C GLU A 290 -38.84 15.56 -29.38
N GLN A 291 -39.61 14.79 -28.61
CA GLN A 291 -39.23 14.36 -27.26
C GLN A 291 -38.06 13.36 -27.26
N MET A 292 -38.02 12.42 -28.22
CA MET A 292 -36.89 11.51 -28.41
C MET A 292 -35.60 12.24 -28.80
N MET A 293 -35.68 13.21 -29.72
CA MET A 293 -34.53 14.03 -30.11
C MET A 293 -34.02 14.90 -28.97
N LYS A 294 -34.91 15.44 -28.11
CA LYS A 294 -34.51 16.16 -26.89
C LYS A 294 -33.82 15.24 -25.89
N LYS A 295 -34.32 14.02 -25.70
CA LYS A 295 -33.70 13.03 -24.82
C LYS A 295 -32.33 12.58 -25.32
N PHE A 296 -32.18 12.30 -26.62
CA PHE A 296 -30.88 11.99 -27.21
C PHE A 296 -29.90 13.17 -27.12
N ALA A 297 -30.37 14.41 -27.30
CA ALA A 297 -29.52 15.60 -27.12
C ALA A 297 -29.12 15.83 -25.64
N GLU A 298 -29.99 15.49 -24.69
CA GLU A 298 -29.66 15.53 -23.25
C GLU A 298 -28.67 14.43 -22.87
N ASP A 299 -28.87 13.21 -23.37
CA ASP A 299 -27.96 12.08 -23.16
C ASP A 299 -26.58 12.35 -23.80
N ASP A 300 -26.51 12.87 -25.04
CA ASP A 300 -25.26 13.28 -25.70
C ASP A 300 -24.54 14.40 -24.94
N ARG A 301 -25.28 15.34 -24.35
CA ARG A 301 -24.71 16.46 -23.57
C ARG A 301 -24.17 15.99 -22.22
N VAL A 302 -24.85 15.03 -21.59
CA VAL A 302 -24.37 14.36 -20.36
C VAL A 302 -23.15 13.49 -20.67
N GLU A 303 -23.12 12.82 -21.82
CA GLU A 303 -22.00 11.99 -22.24
C GLU A 303 -20.76 12.84 -22.58
N GLN A 304 -20.92 13.98 -23.26
CA GLN A 304 -19.85 14.96 -23.48
C GLN A 304 -19.28 15.52 -22.16
N MET A 305 -20.14 15.88 -21.20
CA MET A 305 -19.73 16.36 -19.88
C MET A 305 -18.98 15.29 -19.07
N ASN A 306 -19.42 14.03 -19.15
CA ASN A 306 -18.76 12.90 -18.51
C ASN A 306 -17.42 12.53 -19.19
N ALA A 307 -17.32 12.68 -20.51
CA ALA A 307 -16.08 12.52 -21.25
C ALA A 307 -15.07 13.63 -20.92
N GLN A 308 -15.53 14.88 -20.77
CA GLN A 308 -14.68 16.01 -20.36
C GLN A 308 -14.17 15.83 -18.93
N LYS A 309 -15.02 15.41 -17.98
CA LYS A 309 -14.59 15.11 -16.60
C LYS A 309 -13.57 13.98 -16.53
N ARG A 310 -13.73 12.92 -17.34
CA ARG A 310 -12.73 11.84 -17.44
C ARG A 310 -11.39 12.34 -17.97
N ARG A 311 -11.39 13.13 -19.06
CA ARG A 311 -10.17 13.76 -19.59
C ARG A 311 -9.47 14.67 -18.58
N MET A 312 -10.23 15.46 -17.81
CA MET A 312 -9.66 16.33 -16.78
C MET A 312 -9.01 15.55 -15.65
N LYS A 313 -9.66 14.49 -15.15
CA LYS A 313 -9.06 13.61 -14.13
C LYS A 313 -7.82 12.88 -14.64
N GLU A 314 -7.85 12.37 -15.86
CA GLU A 314 -6.67 11.75 -16.49
C GLU A 314 -5.50 12.73 -16.64
N LEU A 315 -5.78 13.99 -17.01
CA LEU A 315 -4.76 15.04 -17.06
C LEU A 315 -4.21 15.40 -15.68
N GLU A 316 -5.06 15.44 -14.65
CA GLU A 316 -4.62 15.67 -13.26
C GLU A 316 -3.74 14.53 -12.76
N HIS A 317 -4.14 13.27 -12.99
CA HIS A 317 -3.33 12.10 -12.63
C HIS A 317 -1.99 12.07 -13.40
N LYS A 318 -1.98 12.42 -14.69
CA LYS A 318 -0.74 12.56 -15.47
C LYS A 318 0.16 13.66 -14.90
N ARG A 319 -0.37 14.84 -14.58
CA ARG A 319 0.40 15.93 -13.95
C ARG A 319 0.96 15.53 -12.59
N GLN A 320 0.20 14.81 -11.78
CA GLN A 320 0.68 14.30 -10.49
C GLN A 320 1.78 13.25 -10.67
N ALA A 321 1.64 12.35 -11.64
CA ALA A 321 2.68 11.38 -11.98
C ALA A 321 3.96 12.06 -12.49
N ASP A 322 3.84 13.07 -13.35
CA ASP A 322 4.96 13.87 -13.86
C ASP A 322 5.65 14.64 -12.73
N LEU A 323 4.89 15.22 -11.79
CA LEU A 323 5.45 15.91 -10.62
C LEU A 323 6.22 14.95 -9.72
N LEU A 324 5.67 13.77 -9.45
CA LEU A 324 6.35 12.72 -8.67
C LEU A 324 7.61 12.22 -9.38
N TRP A 325 7.58 12.12 -10.71
CA TRP A 325 8.74 11.76 -11.52
C TRP A 325 9.84 12.83 -11.48
N GLN A 326 9.46 14.11 -11.58
CA GLN A 326 10.38 15.24 -11.46
C GLN A 326 11.01 15.31 -10.06
N GLN A 327 10.22 15.12 -8.99
CA GLN A 327 10.72 15.05 -7.62
C GLN A 327 11.70 13.89 -7.43
N LYS A 328 11.39 12.71 -7.99
CA LYS A 328 12.29 11.55 -7.96
C LYS A 328 13.58 11.82 -8.74
N ALA A 329 13.50 12.45 -9.90
CA ALA A 329 14.65 12.82 -10.71
C ALA A 329 15.55 13.84 -10.00
N GLU A 330 14.97 14.84 -9.32
CA GLU A 330 15.72 15.83 -8.54
C GLU A 330 16.40 15.19 -7.33
N LEU A 331 15.70 14.29 -6.61
CA LEU A 331 16.30 13.52 -5.52
C LEU A 331 17.46 12.65 -5.99
N MET A 332 17.35 12.00 -7.16
CA MET A 332 18.45 11.24 -7.75
C MET A 332 19.61 12.14 -8.18
N ARG A 333 19.35 13.35 -8.69
CA ARG A 333 20.40 14.32 -9.03
C ARG A 333 21.16 14.78 -7.79
N ILE A 334 20.44 15.13 -6.73
CA ILE A 334 21.02 15.53 -5.44
C ILE A 334 21.83 14.39 -4.82
N GLN A 335 21.35 13.14 -4.92
CA GLN A 335 22.10 11.98 -4.44
C GLN A 335 23.40 11.78 -5.23
N ARG A 336 23.35 11.85 -6.56
CA ARG A 336 24.55 11.75 -7.41
C ARG A 336 25.54 12.88 -7.14
N GLU A 337 25.07 14.13 -7.01
CA GLU A 337 25.93 15.27 -6.67
C GLU A 337 26.61 15.08 -5.31
N ARG A 338 25.92 14.53 -4.31
CA ARG A 338 26.50 14.20 -3.00
C ARG A 338 27.52 13.06 -3.08
N GLU A 339 27.25 12.03 -3.88
CA GLU A 339 28.18 10.93 -4.11
C GLU A 339 29.45 11.42 -4.83
N GLU A 340 29.30 12.22 -5.88
CA GLU A 340 30.43 12.84 -6.58
C GLU A 340 31.25 13.77 -5.67
N GLU A 341 30.60 14.55 -4.80
CA GLU A 341 31.30 15.41 -3.85
C GLU A 341 32.05 14.59 -2.77
N ALA A 342 31.48 13.46 -2.34
CA ALA A 342 32.15 12.54 -1.43
C ALA A 342 33.36 11.85 -2.09
N GLU A 343 33.22 11.40 -3.34
CA GLU A 343 34.34 10.84 -4.11
C GLU A 343 35.44 11.87 -4.36
N ARG A 344 35.09 13.13 -4.65
CA ARG A 344 36.07 14.22 -4.77
C ARG A 344 36.83 14.44 -3.46
N LYS A 345 36.15 14.47 -2.31
CA LYS A 345 36.81 14.60 -1.00
C LYS A 345 37.73 13.42 -0.69
N ILE A 346 37.30 12.20 -1.01
CA ILE A 346 38.14 11.00 -0.86
C ILE A 346 39.39 11.12 -1.73
N LYS A 347 39.24 11.54 -2.99
CA LYS A 347 40.35 11.72 -3.92
C LYS A 347 41.30 12.84 -3.50
N GLU A 348 40.77 13.97 -3.02
CA GLU A 348 41.55 15.07 -2.45
C GLU A 348 42.32 14.64 -1.20
N ASP A 349 41.70 13.86 -0.31
CA ASP A 349 42.36 13.31 0.88
C ASP A 349 43.43 12.27 0.53
N GLU A 350 43.19 11.43 -0.48
CA GLU A 350 44.18 10.49 -1.01
C GLU A 350 45.37 11.19 -1.66
N ASP A 351 45.12 12.22 -2.47
CA ASP A 351 46.18 12.99 -3.12
C ASP A 351 46.97 13.80 -2.09
N ARG A 352 46.31 14.35 -1.06
CA ARG A 352 46.98 14.99 0.09
C ARG A 352 47.83 14.01 0.89
N LYS A 353 47.35 12.77 1.09
CA LYS A 353 48.16 11.69 1.71
C LYS A 353 49.36 11.34 0.84
N LYS A 354 49.20 11.21 -0.48
CA LYS A 354 50.33 10.96 -1.40
C LYS A 354 51.36 12.08 -1.35
N GLU A 355 50.93 13.34 -1.32
CA GLU A 355 51.83 14.50 -1.17
C GLU A 355 52.60 14.47 0.15
N ILE A 356 51.93 14.16 1.27
CA ILE A 356 52.59 14.04 2.58
C ILE A 356 53.59 12.88 2.57
N ILE A 357 53.21 11.72 2.03
CA ILE A 357 54.09 10.55 1.93
C ILE A 357 55.30 10.87 1.06
N GLU A 358 55.12 11.54 -0.08
CA GLU A 358 56.22 11.88 -0.98
C GLU A 358 57.15 12.94 -0.36
N ARG A 359 56.59 13.93 0.36
CA ARG A 359 57.37 14.92 1.11
C ARG A 359 58.20 14.26 2.22
N GLU A 360 57.60 13.39 3.02
CA GLU A 360 58.31 12.64 4.07
C GLU A 360 59.31 11.63 3.48
N ARG A 361 58.99 11.01 2.34
CA ARG A 361 59.91 10.14 1.59
C ARG A 361 61.13 10.92 1.12
N GLN A 362 60.95 12.10 0.53
CA GLN A 362 62.06 12.97 0.11
C GLN A 362 62.90 13.43 1.30
N ARG A 363 62.26 13.78 2.43
CA ARG A 363 62.96 14.12 3.67
C ARG A 363 63.80 12.95 4.20
N MET A 364 63.21 11.75 4.28
CA MET A 364 63.92 10.54 4.70
C MET A 364 65.08 10.19 3.76
N LEU A 365 64.90 10.38 2.44
CA LEU A 365 65.98 10.18 1.47
C LEU A 365 67.08 11.23 1.63
N GLN A 366 66.76 12.50 1.90
CA GLN A 366 67.76 13.54 2.14
C GLN A 366 68.56 13.31 3.45
N GLU A 367 67.88 12.90 4.53
CA GLU A 367 68.50 12.70 5.84
C GLU A 367 69.25 11.37 5.94
N LEU A 368 68.70 10.27 5.41
CA LEU A 368 69.27 8.92 5.59
C LEU A 368 70.07 8.39 4.39
N ALA A 369 69.76 8.79 3.15
CA ALA A 369 70.48 8.25 1.99
C ALA A 369 72.00 8.50 2.00
N PRO A 370 72.53 9.63 2.50
CA PRO A 370 73.99 9.84 2.57
C PRO A 370 74.71 8.90 3.54
N HIS A 371 73.99 8.38 4.55
CA HIS A 371 74.55 7.53 5.61
C HIS A 371 74.43 6.03 5.32
N VAL A 372 73.51 5.63 4.44
CA VAL A 372 73.17 4.22 4.18
C VAL A 372 73.38 3.82 2.71
N ALA A 373 73.95 4.72 1.88
CA ALA A 373 74.15 4.57 0.43
C ALA A 373 74.68 3.19 0.00
N ASP A 374 75.65 2.63 0.75
CA ASP A 374 76.32 1.37 0.40
C ASP A 374 75.49 0.10 0.69
N TYR A 375 74.40 0.21 1.46
CA TYR A 375 73.57 -0.92 1.91
C TYR A 375 72.13 -0.88 1.35
N LEU A 376 71.84 -0.02 0.37
CA LEU A 376 70.50 0.10 -0.20
C LEU A 376 70.18 -1.06 -1.20
N PRO A 377 69.01 -1.72 -1.07
CA PRO A 377 68.56 -2.71 -2.05
C PRO A 377 68.32 -2.09 -3.43
N LYS A 378 68.50 -2.88 -4.49
CA LYS A 378 68.21 -2.44 -5.86
C LYS A 378 66.72 -2.10 -6.01
N GLY A 379 66.41 -0.88 -6.41
CA GLY A 379 65.04 -0.40 -6.68
C GLY A 379 64.47 0.58 -5.64
N THR A 380 65.21 0.92 -4.58
CA THR A 380 64.74 1.87 -3.55
C THR A 380 64.66 3.33 -4.03
N LEU A 381 65.46 3.70 -5.04
CA LEU A 381 65.47 5.03 -5.66
C LEU A 381 64.68 4.99 -6.98
N ARG A 382 63.61 5.78 -7.09
CA ARG A 382 62.64 5.78 -8.19
C ARG A 382 63.02 6.73 -9.33
N THR A 383 63.59 7.89 -9.02
CA THR A 383 63.91 8.93 -10.02
C THR A 383 65.42 9.15 -10.17
N PHE A 384 65.83 9.83 -11.25
CA PHE A 384 67.25 10.12 -11.52
C PHE A 384 67.84 11.11 -10.49
N ASP A 385 67.04 12.08 -10.04
CA ASP A 385 67.42 13.04 -9.00
C ASP A 385 67.61 12.37 -7.62
N GLU A 386 66.83 11.33 -7.31
CA GLU A 386 66.98 10.55 -6.08
C GLU A 386 68.33 9.80 -6.01
N LYS A 387 68.91 9.44 -7.16
CA LYS A 387 70.24 8.82 -7.27
C LYS A 387 71.39 9.79 -7.06
N ALA A 388 71.14 11.10 -7.13
CA ALA A 388 72.14 12.11 -6.83
C ALA A 388 72.45 12.20 -5.32
N TYR A 389 71.49 11.88 -4.45
CA TYR A 389 71.68 11.90 -2.98
C TYR A 389 72.62 10.82 -2.44
N THR A 390 72.92 9.78 -3.24
CA THR A 390 73.88 8.73 -2.88
C THR A 390 75.31 9.01 -3.34
N ILE A 391 75.53 10.08 -4.12
CA ILE A 391 76.87 10.45 -4.60
C ILE A 391 77.49 11.40 -3.57
N ARG A 392 78.41 10.88 -2.75
CA ARG A 392 79.28 11.75 -1.93
C ARG A 392 80.10 12.64 -2.87
N LYS A 393 80.05 13.95 -2.64
CA LYS A 393 81.11 14.86 -3.12
C LYS A 393 82.41 14.57 -2.39
#